data_AF-A0A2E7RG72-F1
#
_entry.id   AF-A0A2E7RG72-F1
#
_cell.length_a   1.000
_cell.length_b   1.000
_cell.length_c   1.000
_cell.angle_alpha   90.00
_cell.angle_beta   90.00
_cell.angle_gamma   90.00
#
_symmetry.space_group_name_H-M   'P 1'
#
loop_
_entity.id
_entity.type
_entity.pdbx_description
1 polymer ?
#
loop_
_entity_poly.entity_id
_entity_poly.type
_entity_poly.pdbx_seq_one_letter_code
_entity_poly.pdbx_strand_id
1 'polypeptide(L)'
;MSDSLPTESILNAAGREVPIDINGEKTIPYQGVGMYRPEGKQASRLISTCSDFPSSGNKLAQAEGDMAARLKVALQNAGLKDGMTISTHHHFRNGDLVANALFDAAKDLGVKNLRWFPSASFPCHEHLLQYLEDGTIHHIEGSMNGPLGAYCSEGKMNGLGVLRSHGGRYQAVQDGGVHIDIAVIAAPTADAFGNATGDRGPSACGLLGFALADSEYADHVIVVTDNLVPFPCLPWQIQGQRVDQVVEVEQVGLPEKIVSGTTVVTKSPERLLIAEYIADFVRDSGILKPGFSFQAGAGGISLAFAMFLKEHMKAADVTAGFVRGGSNQYLVEMLEEGLTPVILDGQTFDLEGVRSMRENQGHQNTSPFTSYNYHGKGNFASMIDVVVLGATEVDVDFNANVVTHSDGKLLHGIGGWQNCLFSKCTVLAVPSVRNRIPVILDRVTTLVGPGELVDVVATEQGLCINPARADLIEAMQGSRVPLLDIRELKARLDRLCGGAPAKPKLGDEFVAAIQWVDGTTIDGVRRVLS
;
A
#
# COMPACT_ATOMS: atom_id res chain seq x y z
N MET A 1 -20.13 -24.73 3.92
CA MET A 1 -19.30 -25.95 4.06
C MET A 1 -18.17 -25.56 4.99
N SER A 2 -17.63 -26.46 5.82
CA SER A 2 -16.44 -26.11 6.62
C SER A 2 -15.27 -26.03 5.63
N ASP A 3 -15.07 -24.86 5.03
CA ASP A 3 -14.06 -24.69 3.99
C ASP A 3 -12.70 -24.60 4.70
N SER A 4 -12.10 -25.76 4.90
CA SER A 4 -10.69 -25.86 5.29
C SER A 4 -9.86 -25.06 4.30
N LEU A 5 -8.89 -24.31 4.82
CA LEU A 5 -7.94 -23.56 4.00
C LEU A 5 -7.27 -24.47 2.96
N PRO A 6 -6.99 -23.98 1.73
CA PRO A 6 -6.50 -24.82 0.65
C PRO A 6 -5.10 -25.36 0.94
N THR A 7 -4.88 -26.63 0.62
CA THR A 7 -3.57 -27.29 0.67
C THR A 7 -3.04 -27.65 -0.72
N GLU A 8 -3.93 -27.81 -1.70
CA GLU A 8 -3.58 -28.12 -3.08
C GLU A 8 -2.87 -26.93 -3.75
N SER A 9 -1.79 -27.22 -4.46
CA SER A 9 -0.92 -26.21 -5.05
C SER A 9 -0.58 -26.49 -6.52
N ILE A 10 -0.18 -25.43 -7.22
CA ILE A 10 0.42 -25.45 -8.54
C ILE A 10 1.73 -24.66 -8.53
N LEU A 11 2.73 -25.11 -9.30
CA LEU A 11 4.00 -24.40 -9.46
C LEU A 11 3.86 -23.30 -10.51
N ASN A 12 4.27 -22.07 -10.18
CA ASN A 12 4.29 -20.95 -11.12
C ASN A 12 5.65 -20.77 -11.82
N ALA A 13 5.76 -19.79 -12.72
CA ALA A 13 6.98 -19.53 -13.50
C ALA A 13 8.20 -19.11 -12.64
N ALA A 14 7.98 -18.64 -11.41
CA ALA A 14 9.03 -18.31 -10.45
C ALA A 14 9.44 -19.52 -9.57
N GLY A 15 8.92 -20.72 -9.86
CA GLY A 15 9.18 -21.92 -9.05
C GLY A 15 8.61 -21.82 -7.64
N ARG A 16 7.52 -21.06 -7.45
CA ARG A 16 6.77 -20.96 -6.19
C ARG A 16 5.50 -21.79 -6.27
N GLU A 17 5.18 -22.48 -5.18
CA GLU A 17 3.90 -23.15 -5.02
C GLU A 17 2.84 -22.13 -4.62
N VAL A 18 1.75 -22.09 -5.37
CA VAL A 18 0.60 -21.20 -5.10
C VAL A 18 -0.67 -22.03 -5.00
N PRO A 19 -1.68 -21.61 -4.22
CA PRO A 19 -2.94 -22.35 -4.11
C PRO A 19 -3.64 -22.45 -5.46
N ILE A 20 -4.23 -23.60 -5.79
CA ILE A 20 -4.96 -23.78 -7.06
C ILE A 20 -6.28 -22.97 -7.13
N ASP A 21 -6.80 -22.60 -5.96
CA ASP A 21 -8.06 -21.88 -5.77
C ASP A 21 -7.89 -20.85 -4.65
N ILE A 22 -8.47 -19.66 -4.83
CA ILE A 22 -8.51 -18.58 -3.86
C ILE A 22 -9.99 -18.22 -3.65
N ASN A 23 -10.52 -18.58 -2.48
CA ASN A 23 -11.90 -18.24 -2.07
C ASN A 23 -12.98 -18.67 -3.08
N GLY A 24 -12.81 -19.82 -3.75
CA GLY A 24 -13.73 -20.35 -4.76
C GLY A 24 -13.43 -19.90 -6.19
N GLU A 25 -12.39 -19.07 -6.39
CA GLU A 25 -11.92 -18.65 -7.71
C GLU A 25 -10.62 -19.36 -8.10
N LYS A 26 -10.56 -19.86 -9.33
CA LYS A 26 -9.35 -20.50 -9.85
C LYS A 26 -8.19 -19.50 -9.93
N THR A 27 -7.06 -19.90 -9.37
CA THR A 27 -5.83 -19.12 -9.43
C THR A 27 -5.26 -19.07 -10.84
N ILE A 28 -4.82 -17.88 -11.27
CA ILE A 28 -3.94 -17.72 -12.42
C ILE A 28 -2.50 -17.67 -11.89
N PRO A 29 -1.68 -18.71 -12.09
CA PRO A 29 -0.30 -18.72 -11.60
C PRO A 29 0.54 -17.69 -12.35
N TYR A 30 1.46 -17.03 -11.65
CA TYR A 30 2.40 -16.06 -12.21
C TYR A 30 3.20 -16.64 -13.38
N GLN A 31 3.30 -15.85 -14.46
CA GLN A 31 3.84 -16.27 -15.76
C GLN A 31 5.18 -15.60 -16.11
N GLY A 32 5.70 -14.72 -15.23
CA GLY A 32 6.84 -13.84 -15.52
C GLY A 32 6.42 -12.38 -15.70
N VAL A 33 7.37 -11.44 -15.57
CA VAL A 33 7.07 -10.00 -15.70
C VAL A 33 6.59 -9.68 -17.11
N GLY A 34 5.41 -9.05 -17.23
CA GLY A 34 4.86 -8.58 -18.51
C GLY A 34 4.31 -9.70 -19.42
N MET A 35 4.20 -10.93 -18.90
CA MET A 35 3.78 -12.09 -19.69
C MET A 35 2.27 -12.28 -19.71
N TYR A 36 1.57 -12.01 -18.61
CA TYR A 36 0.12 -12.08 -18.57
C TYR A 36 -0.51 -10.87 -19.26
N ARG A 37 -1.53 -11.11 -20.08
CA ARG A 37 -2.34 -10.07 -20.72
C ARG A 37 -3.82 -10.35 -20.49
N PRO A 38 -4.55 -9.44 -19.81
CA PRO A 38 -5.97 -9.64 -19.59
C PRO A 38 -6.75 -9.45 -20.90
N GLU A 39 -7.83 -10.20 -21.06
CA GLU A 39 -8.83 -10.00 -22.10
C GLU A 39 -10.18 -9.69 -21.45
N GLY A 40 -11.02 -8.89 -22.10
CA GLY A 40 -12.37 -8.58 -21.62
C GLY A 40 -12.68 -7.10 -21.56
N LYS A 41 -13.69 -6.76 -20.76
CA LYS A 41 -14.12 -5.38 -20.49
C LYS A 41 -13.87 -5.08 -19.01
N GLN A 42 -13.64 -3.81 -18.71
CA GLN A 42 -13.64 -3.34 -17.32
C GLN A 42 -15.02 -3.59 -16.70
N ALA A 43 -15.03 -3.84 -15.39
CA ALA A 43 -16.21 -3.87 -14.57
C ALA A 43 -17.02 -2.58 -14.74
N SER A 44 -18.34 -2.71 -14.66
CA SER A 44 -19.26 -1.60 -14.77
C SER A 44 -20.30 -1.71 -13.68
N ARG A 45 -20.61 -0.59 -13.03
CA ARG A 45 -21.73 -0.48 -12.10
C ARG A 45 -23.08 -0.50 -12.81
N LEU A 46 -24.13 -0.75 -12.04
CA LEU A 46 -25.51 -0.57 -12.50
C LEU A 46 -25.78 0.90 -12.88
N ILE A 47 -26.67 1.11 -13.85
CA ILE A 47 -27.07 2.46 -14.26
C ILE A 47 -27.97 3.06 -13.18
N SER A 48 -27.50 4.11 -12.51
CA SER A 48 -28.31 4.92 -11.59
C SER A 48 -29.05 6.03 -12.33
N THR A 49 -30.24 6.41 -11.85
CA THR A 49 -30.96 7.61 -12.31
C THR A 49 -31.06 8.64 -11.19
N CYS A 50 -30.81 9.92 -11.52
CA CYS A 50 -30.96 11.01 -10.54
C CYS A 50 -32.41 11.19 -10.06
N SER A 51 -33.39 10.58 -10.74
CA SER A 51 -34.78 10.53 -10.29
C SER A 51 -34.99 9.73 -9.00
N ASP A 52 -34.07 8.83 -8.66
CA ASP A 52 -34.13 8.03 -7.44
C ASP A 52 -33.52 8.77 -6.22
N PHE A 53 -32.98 9.98 -6.43
CA PHE A 53 -32.34 10.79 -5.39
C PHE A 53 -33.13 12.08 -5.11
N PRO A 54 -33.00 12.67 -3.92
CA PRO A 54 -33.68 13.92 -3.58
C PRO A 54 -33.31 15.04 -4.55
N SER A 55 -34.33 15.77 -5.05
CA SER A 55 -34.13 16.91 -5.96
C SER A 55 -33.35 18.07 -5.32
N SER A 56 -33.29 18.12 -3.98
CA SER A 56 -32.45 19.05 -3.22
C SER A 56 -30.96 18.71 -3.28
N GLY A 57 -30.61 17.51 -3.74
CA GLY A 57 -29.26 16.97 -3.67
C GLY A 57 -28.83 16.53 -2.26
N ASN A 58 -29.69 16.66 -1.24
CA ASN A 58 -29.34 16.26 0.12
C ASN A 58 -29.48 14.75 0.30
N LYS A 59 -28.34 14.05 0.41
CA LYS A 59 -28.22 12.61 0.60
C LYS A 59 -27.85 12.22 2.04
N LEU A 60 -28.08 13.11 3.01
CA LEU A 60 -27.80 12.82 4.41
C LEU A 60 -28.69 11.69 4.92
N ALA A 61 -28.06 10.61 5.39
CA ALA A 61 -28.73 9.56 6.13
C ALA A 61 -29.17 10.13 7.48
N GLN A 62 -30.48 10.24 7.68
CA GLN A 62 -31.05 10.72 8.94
C GLN A 62 -30.88 9.63 10.01
N ALA A 63 -29.97 9.85 10.95
CA ALA A 63 -29.74 8.95 12.07
C ALA A 63 -29.26 9.70 13.31
N GLU A 64 -29.63 9.20 14.49
CA GLU A 64 -29.18 9.70 15.79
C GLU A 64 -28.30 8.65 16.48
N GLY A 65 -27.60 9.06 17.54
CA GLY A 65 -26.68 8.20 18.29
C GLY A 65 -25.22 8.38 17.86
N ASP A 66 -24.40 7.44 18.29
CA ASP A 66 -22.97 7.39 17.97
C ASP A 66 -22.71 6.95 16.51
N MET A 67 -21.44 6.95 16.11
CA MET A 67 -21.03 6.57 14.76
C MET A 67 -21.56 5.19 14.33
N ALA A 68 -21.52 4.19 15.20
CA ALA A 68 -21.98 2.84 14.89
C ALA A 68 -23.51 2.82 14.66
N ALA A 69 -24.28 3.51 15.50
CA ALA A 69 -25.72 3.66 15.31
C ALA A 69 -26.08 4.36 13.99
N ARG A 70 -25.33 5.40 13.60
CA ARG A 70 -25.56 6.11 12.33
C ARG A 70 -25.16 5.28 11.12
N LEU A 71 -24.01 4.59 11.18
CA LEU A 71 -23.58 3.64 10.16
C LEU A 71 -24.56 2.49 10.02
N LYS A 72 -25.14 1.99 11.10
CA LYS A 72 -26.17 0.94 11.08
C LYS A 72 -27.35 1.31 10.19
N VAL A 73 -27.87 2.54 10.32
CA VAL A 73 -28.95 3.04 9.46
C VAL A 73 -28.50 3.12 8.00
N ALA A 74 -27.31 3.66 7.74
CA ALA A 74 -26.79 3.76 6.37
C ALA A 74 -26.58 2.39 5.72
N LEU A 75 -26.08 1.39 6.46
CA LEU A 75 -25.90 0.01 5.99
C LEU A 75 -27.24 -0.68 5.73
N GLN A 76 -28.26 -0.43 6.55
CA GLN A 76 -29.62 -0.93 6.30
C GLN A 76 -30.20 -0.35 5.00
N ASN A 77 -30.05 0.96 4.79
CA ASN A 77 -30.48 1.62 3.56
C ASN A 77 -29.73 1.10 2.33
N ALA A 78 -28.45 0.76 2.48
CA ALA A 78 -27.63 0.13 1.45
C ALA A 78 -27.98 -1.36 1.22
N GLY A 79 -28.87 -1.94 2.02
CA GLY A 79 -29.31 -3.32 1.88
C GLY A 79 -28.24 -4.36 2.23
N LEU A 80 -27.39 -4.06 3.22
CA LEU A 80 -26.33 -4.95 3.70
C LEU A 80 -26.88 -6.35 4.04
N LYS A 81 -26.21 -7.39 3.54
CA LYS A 81 -26.55 -8.81 3.71
C LYS A 81 -25.31 -9.66 3.91
N ASP A 82 -25.53 -10.89 4.35
CA ASP A 82 -24.47 -11.89 4.47
C ASP A 82 -23.72 -12.11 3.16
N GLY A 83 -22.41 -12.31 3.26
CA GLY A 83 -21.57 -12.62 2.09
C GLY A 83 -21.14 -11.42 1.24
N MET A 84 -21.62 -10.21 1.54
CA MET A 84 -21.23 -9.01 0.80
C MET A 84 -19.77 -8.60 1.04
N THR A 85 -19.21 -7.90 0.05
CA THR A 85 -17.91 -7.25 0.11
C THR A 85 -18.07 -5.80 0.54
N ILE A 86 -17.45 -5.44 1.67
CA ILE A 86 -17.41 -4.07 2.16
C ILE A 86 -16.00 -3.52 2.02
N SER A 87 -15.85 -2.37 1.38
CA SER A 87 -14.55 -1.73 1.18
C SER A 87 -14.36 -0.49 2.05
N THR A 88 -13.11 -0.27 2.45
CA THR A 88 -12.67 0.94 3.19
C THR A 88 -11.31 1.42 2.67
N HIS A 89 -10.96 2.66 2.99
CA HIS A 89 -9.65 3.21 2.71
C HIS A 89 -8.82 3.46 3.98
N HIS A 90 -7.53 3.77 3.82
CA HIS A 90 -6.58 3.79 4.93
C HIS A 90 -5.79 5.10 5.08
N HIS A 91 -6.30 6.23 4.57
CA HIS A 91 -5.58 7.51 4.65
C HIS A 91 -5.35 7.97 6.11
N PHE A 92 -6.21 7.55 7.04
CA PHE A 92 -6.06 7.81 8.48
C PHE A 92 -5.06 6.90 9.19
N ARG A 93 -4.61 5.81 8.55
CA ARG A 93 -3.62 4.86 9.10
C ARG A 93 -4.03 4.32 10.47
N ASN A 94 -3.25 4.59 11.53
CA ASN A 94 -3.58 4.19 12.91
C ASN A 94 -4.62 5.10 13.58
N GLY A 95 -5.00 6.19 12.93
CA GLY A 95 -6.04 7.10 13.37
C GLY A 95 -7.42 6.78 12.82
N ASP A 96 -7.60 5.69 12.07
CA ASP A 96 -8.93 5.34 11.54
C ASP A 96 -9.90 4.95 12.66
N LEU A 97 -11.08 5.56 12.66
CA LEU A 97 -12.18 5.24 13.57
C LEU A 97 -13.37 4.58 12.86
N VAL A 98 -13.50 4.79 11.56
CA VAL A 98 -14.67 4.42 10.78
C VAL A 98 -14.74 2.91 10.55
N ALA A 99 -13.63 2.22 10.27
CA ALA A 99 -13.65 0.78 10.01
C ALA A 99 -14.10 -0.02 11.25
N ASN A 100 -13.71 0.42 12.45
CA ASN A 100 -14.16 -0.24 13.69
C ASN A 100 -15.66 -0.08 13.88
N ALA A 101 -16.17 1.16 13.84
CA ALA A 101 -17.60 1.43 14.01
C ALA A 101 -18.48 0.80 12.91
N LEU A 102 -17.95 0.66 11.69
CA LEU A 102 -18.59 -0.03 10.58
C LEU A 102 -18.88 -1.50 10.93
N PHE A 103 -17.91 -2.22 11.47
CA PHE A 103 -18.11 -3.62 11.81
C PHE A 103 -18.83 -3.82 13.14
N ASP A 104 -18.77 -2.87 14.06
CA ASP A 104 -19.69 -2.81 15.21
C ASP A 104 -21.14 -2.74 14.70
N ALA A 105 -21.43 -1.84 13.75
CA ALA A 105 -22.75 -1.69 13.15
C ALA A 105 -23.20 -2.93 12.37
N ALA A 106 -22.30 -3.55 11.59
CA ALA A 106 -22.59 -4.78 10.86
C ALA A 106 -22.89 -5.95 11.82
N LYS A 107 -22.09 -6.11 12.87
CA LYS A 107 -22.32 -7.11 13.93
C LYS A 107 -23.71 -6.92 14.57
N ASP A 108 -24.07 -5.68 14.86
CA ASP A 108 -25.36 -5.30 15.45
C ASP A 108 -26.57 -5.51 14.54
N LEU A 109 -26.34 -5.60 13.22
CA LEU A 109 -27.34 -6.03 12.24
C LEU A 109 -27.45 -7.54 12.13
N GLY A 110 -26.55 -8.28 12.78
CA GLY A 110 -26.52 -9.74 12.77
C GLY A 110 -26.03 -10.34 11.45
N VAL A 111 -25.39 -9.55 10.58
CA VAL A 111 -24.87 -10.06 9.30
C VAL A 111 -23.59 -10.88 9.49
N LYS A 112 -23.36 -11.82 8.59
CA LYS A 112 -22.26 -12.78 8.65
C LYS A 112 -21.55 -12.94 7.31
N ASN A 113 -20.36 -13.52 7.37
CA ASN A 113 -19.55 -13.89 6.22
C ASN A 113 -19.16 -12.71 5.32
N LEU A 114 -19.01 -11.51 5.88
CA LEU A 114 -18.60 -10.35 5.09
C LEU A 114 -17.15 -10.49 4.65
N ARG A 115 -16.86 -10.14 3.40
CA ARG A 115 -15.49 -9.91 2.96
C ARG A 115 -15.12 -8.47 3.26
N TRP A 116 -14.09 -8.26 4.08
CA TRP A 116 -13.54 -6.92 4.25
C TRP A 116 -12.47 -6.68 3.18
N PHE A 117 -12.66 -5.64 2.37
CA PHE A 117 -11.77 -5.24 1.28
C PHE A 117 -11.12 -3.86 1.50
N PRO A 118 -10.29 -3.70 2.56
CA PRO A 118 -9.62 -2.44 2.83
C PRO A 118 -8.49 -2.20 1.82
N SER A 119 -8.16 -0.93 1.54
CA SER A 119 -6.89 -0.66 0.84
C SER A 119 -5.66 -1.01 1.70
N ALA A 120 -5.76 -0.86 3.02
CA ALA A 120 -4.86 -1.49 3.99
C ALA A 120 -5.51 -1.49 5.39
N SER A 121 -5.09 -2.41 6.26
CA SER A 121 -5.45 -2.44 7.67
C SER A 121 -4.24 -2.13 8.57
N PHE A 122 -4.49 -1.57 9.75
CA PHE A 122 -3.48 -1.09 10.70
C PHE A 122 -3.75 -1.66 12.10
N PRO A 123 -2.78 -1.57 13.03
CA PRO A 123 -2.96 -2.00 14.43
C PRO A 123 -4.20 -1.45 15.14
N CYS A 124 -4.70 -0.26 14.80
CA CYS A 124 -5.96 0.27 15.35
C CYS A 124 -7.19 -0.61 15.07
N HIS A 125 -7.11 -1.50 14.08
CA HIS A 125 -8.15 -2.45 13.71
C HIS A 125 -8.06 -3.79 14.44
N GLU A 126 -7.20 -3.93 15.46
CA GLU A 126 -7.13 -5.14 16.30
C GLU A 126 -8.49 -5.49 16.92
N HIS A 127 -9.32 -4.48 17.20
CA HIS A 127 -10.71 -4.65 17.65
C HIS A 127 -11.54 -5.57 16.74
N LEU A 128 -11.23 -5.63 15.45
CA LEU A 128 -11.96 -6.45 14.46
C LEU A 128 -11.64 -7.94 14.55
N LEU A 129 -10.63 -8.37 15.33
CA LEU A 129 -10.32 -9.79 15.51
C LEU A 129 -11.52 -10.59 16.04
N GLN A 130 -12.30 -10.01 16.95
CA GLN A 130 -13.51 -10.65 17.48
C GLN A 130 -14.55 -10.94 16.39
N TYR A 131 -14.59 -10.13 15.33
CA TYR A 131 -15.52 -10.27 14.21
C TYR A 131 -15.03 -11.27 13.16
N LEU A 132 -13.72 -11.51 13.09
CA LEU A 132 -13.16 -12.65 12.37
C LEU A 132 -13.46 -13.96 13.12
N GLU A 133 -13.31 -13.97 14.44
CA GLU A 133 -13.56 -15.15 15.28
C GLU A 133 -15.04 -15.57 15.28
N ASP A 134 -15.96 -14.61 15.32
CA ASP A 134 -17.39 -14.90 15.37
C ASP A 134 -18.06 -15.05 13.99
N GLY A 135 -17.28 -14.90 12.91
CA GLY A 135 -17.72 -15.05 11.51
C GLY A 135 -18.53 -13.88 10.96
N THR A 136 -18.58 -12.72 11.63
CA THR A 136 -19.13 -11.48 11.04
C THR A 136 -18.29 -11.09 9.82
N ILE A 137 -16.97 -11.12 9.96
CA ILE A 137 -16.01 -11.00 8.87
C ILE A 137 -15.52 -12.41 8.54
N HIS A 138 -15.65 -12.82 7.27
CA HIS A 138 -15.14 -14.10 6.79
C HIS A 138 -13.62 -14.08 6.64
N HIS A 139 -13.13 -13.07 5.92
CA HIS A 139 -11.72 -12.92 5.57
C HIS A 139 -11.44 -11.47 5.14
N ILE A 140 -10.14 -11.16 5.05
CA ILE A 140 -9.64 -9.86 4.63
C ILE A 140 -8.89 -10.01 3.33
N GLU A 141 -9.23 -9.18 2.35
CA GLU A 141 -8.46 -9.02 1.13
C GLU A 141 -7.94 -7.59 1.02
N GLY A 142 -6.65 -7.42 1.26
CA GLY A 142 -6.00 -6.12 1.36
C GLY A 142 -4.63 -6.24 2.02
N SER A 143 -3.90 -5.14 2.06
CA SER A 143 -2.65 -5.09 2.84
C SER A 143 -2.96 -5.25 4.34
N MET A 144 -2.39 -6.27 4.98
CA MET A 144 -2.59 -6.55 6.41
C MET A 144 -1.34 -6.25 7.21
N ASN A 145 -1.43 -5.36 8.19
CA ASN A 145 -0.33 -5.03 9.09
C ASN A 145 -0.61 -5.52 10.51
N GLY A 146 0.45 -5.90 11.23
CA GLY A 146 0.39 -6.15 12.67
C GLY A 146 -0.60 -7.26 13.07
N PRO A 147 -1.52 -7.02 14.04
CA PRO A 147 -2.36 -8.06 14.63
C PRO A 147 -3.20 -8.86 13.62
N LEU A 148 -3.79 -8.20 12.63
CA LEU A 148 -4.61 -8.86 11.61
C LEU A 148 -3.78 -9.78 10.70
N GLY A 149 -2.56 -9.36 10.36
CA GLY A 149 -1.63 -10.20 9.61
C GLY A 149 -1.15 -11.42 10.42
N ALA A 150 -0.90 -11.23 11.72
CA ALA A 150 -0.55 -12.33 12.62
C ALA A 150 -1.69 -13.35 12.74
N TYR A 151 -2.93 -12.87 12.89
CA TYR A 151 -4.14 -13.71 12.92
C TYR A 151 -4.31 -14.53 11.63
N CYS A 152 -4.10 -13.89 10.47
CA CYS A 152 -4.05 -14.56 9.17
C CYS A 152 -2.96 -15.65 9.15
N SER A 153 -1.74 -15.31 9.58
CA SER A 153 -0.58 -16.22 9.58
C SER A 153 -0.80 -17.50 10.39
N GLU A 154 -1.61 -17.43 11.44
CA GLU A 154 -1.97 -18.55 12.31
C GLU A 154 -3.08 -19.44 11.73
N GLY A 155 -3.62 -19.09 10.56
CA GLY A 155 -4.67 -19.84 9.87
C GLY A 155 -6.05 -19.69 10.50
N LYS A 156 -6.33 -18.53 11.12
CA LYS A 156 -7.56 -18.30 11.90
C LYS A 156 -8.68 -17.59 11.13
N MET A 157 -8.43 -17.14 9.89
CA MET A 157 -9.51 -16.63 9.03
C MET A 157 -10.29 -17.77 8.40
N ASN A 158 -11.59 -17.56 8.14
CA ASN A 158 -12.43 -18.58 7.49
C ASN A 158 -12.15 -18.72 5.99
N GLY A 159 -11.53 -17.70 5.37
CA GLY A 159 -11.09 -17.72 3.99
C GLY A 159 -9.63 -17.30 3.84
N LEU A 160 -9.12 -17.44 2.63
CA LEU A 160 -7.75 -17.07 2.28
C LEU A 160 -7.62 -15.54 2.24
N GLY A 161 -6.58 -15.02 2.90
CA GLY A 161 -6.20 -13.62 2.70
C GLY A 161 -5.67 -13.40 1.30
N VAL A 162 -5.89 -12.22 0.71
CA VAL A 162 -5.27 -11.87 -0.57
C VAL A 162 -4.61 -10.51 -0.46
N LEU A 163 -3.29 -10.50 -0.61
CA LEU A 163 -2.52 -9.28 -0.59
C LEU A 163 -2.29 -8.81 -2.02
N ARG A 164 -2.61 -7.52 -2.22
CA ARG A 164 -2.41 -6.81 -3.48
C ARG A 164 -1.60 -5.56 -3.20
N SER A 165 -0.81 -5.15 -4.19
CA SER A 165 -0.26 -3.80 -4.22
C SER A 165 -1.37 -2.75 -4.38
N HIS A 166 -1.08 -1.47 -4.17
CA HIS A 166 -2.07 -0.40 -4.38
C HIS A 166 -2.60 -0.39 -5.82
N GLY A 167 -1.72 -0.54 -6.81
CA GLY A 167 -2.13 -0.70 -8.21
C GLY A 167 -2.94 -1.98 -8.44
N GLY A 168 -2.49 -3.11 -7.89
CA GLY A 168 -3.18 -4.40 -8.01
C GLY A 168 -4.56 -4.40 -7.37
N ARG A 169 -4.78 -3.64 -6.28
CA ARG A 169 -6.12 -3.46 -5.70
C ARG A 169 -7.06 -2.73 -6.65
N TYR A 170 -6.61 -1.58 -7.18
CA TYR A 170 -7.42 -0.82 -8.15
C TYR A 170 -7.76 -1.69 -9.35
N GLN A 171 -6.74 -2.38 -9.88
CA GLN A 171 -6.86 -3.30 -11.01
C GLN A 171 -7.85 -4.43 -10.74
N ALA A 172 -7.80 -5.06 -9.56
CA ALA A 172 -8.70 -6.16 -9.22
C ALA A 172 -10.19 -5.75 -9.20
N VAL A 173 -10.48 -4.52 -8.77
CA VAL A 173 -11.85 -3.96 -8.84
C VAL A 173 -12.21 -3.61 -10.28
N GLN A 174 -11.32 -2.90 -10.99
CA GLN A 174 -11.51 -2.49 -12.38
C GLN A 174 -11.76 -3.68 -13.30
N ASP A 175 -11.06 -4.79 -13.10
CA ASP A 175 -11.14 -5.96 -13.97
C ASP A 175 -12.27 -6.92 -13.57
N GLY A 176 -13.01 -6.62 -12.49
CA GLY A 176 -14.10 -7.45 -12.00
C GLY A 176 -13.66 -8.68 -11.21
N GLY A 177 -12.38 -8.80 -10.85
CA GLY A 177 -11.91 -9.83 -9.91
C GLY A 177 -12.33 -9.55 -8.47
N VAL A 178 -12.79 -8.34 -8.16
CA VAL A 178 -13.41 -7.97 -6.89
C VAL A 178 -14.61 -7.07 -7.16
N HIS A 179 -15.80 -7.56 -6.82
CA HIS A 179 -17.01 -6.75 -6.77
C HIS A 179 -17.16 -6.12 -5.39
N ILE A 180 -17.43 -4.81 -5.31
CA ILE A 180 -17.65 -4.11 -4.05
C ILE A 180 -19.14 -3.82 -3.94
N ASP A 181 -19.83 -4.46 -2.99
CA ASP A 181 -21.25 -4.20 -2.75
C ASP A 181 -21.43 -2.84 -2.06
N ILE A 182 -20.65 -2.56 -1.01
CA ILE A 182 -20.74 -1.33 -0.24
C ILE A 182 -19.35 -0.74 0.01
N ALA A 183 -19.15 0.50 -0.42
CA ALA A 183 -17.96 1.28 -0.09
C ALA A 183 -18.26 2.27 1.05
N VAL A 184 -17.44 2.25 2.10
CA VAL A 184 -17.51 3.22 3.20
C VAL A 184 -16.27 4.11 3.17
N ILE A 185 -16.47 5.39 2.82
CA ILE A 185 -15.42 6.37 2.59
C ILE A 185 -15.45 7.41 3.71
N ALA A 186 -14.52 7.27 4.66
CA ALA A 186 -14.25 8.31 5.64
C ALA A 186 -13.65 9.57 4.96
N ALA A 187 -14.28 10.72 5.12
CA ALA A 187 -13.89 11.98 4.51
C ALA A 187 -13.81 13.08 5.58
N PRO A 188 -12.64 13.71 5.78
CA PRO A 188 -12.48 14.83 6.71
C PRO A 188 -13.38 16.05 6.44
N THR A 189 -13.90 16.20 5.21
CA THR A 189 -14.89 17.22 4.88
C THR A 189 -15.74 16.72 3.72
N ALA A 190 -17.06 16.92 3.81
CA ALA A 190 -17.99 16.63 2.73
C ALA A 190 -19.19 17.59 2.75
N ASP A 191 -19.88 17.73 1.62
CA ASP A 191 -21.22 18.34 1.60
C ASP A 191 -22.33 17.28 1.59
N ALA A 192 -23.57 17.71 1.77
CA ALA A 192 -24.74 16.82 1.79
C ALA A 192 -25.01 16.12 0.45
N PHE A 193 -24.40 16.57 -0.66
CA PHE A 193 -24.49 15.91 -1.97
C PHE A 193 -23.48 14.75 -2.12
N GLY A 194 -22.49 14.70 -1.23
CA GLY A 194 -21.45 13.68 -1.19
C GLY A 194 -20.14 14.11 -1.86
N ASN A 195 -19.99 15.37 -2.26
CA ASN A 195 -18.66 15.83 -2.65
C ASN A 195 -17.76 15.85 -1.42
N ALA A 196 -16.55 15.30 -1.54
CA ALA A 196 -15.67 15.11 -0.40
C ALA A 196 -14.19 15.34 -0.72
N THR A 197 -13.45 15.75 0.31
CA THR A 197 -12.00 15.99 0.27
C THR A 197 -11.31 15.62 1.59
N GLY A 198 -10.03 15.26 1.51
CA GLY A 198 -9.18 14.96 2.66
C GLY A 198 -8.32 16.11 3.17
N ASP A 199 -8.20 17.22 2.43
CA ASP A 199 -7.17 18.25 2.65
C ASP A 199 -7.55 19.35 3.65
N ARG A 200 -8.75 19.24 4.22
CA ARG A 200 -9.33 20.21 5.16
C ARG A 200 -10.30 19.54 6.12
N GLY A 201 -10.73 20.30 7.12
CA GLY A 201 -11.55 19.80 8.22
C GLY A 201 -10.71 19.41 9.44
N PRO A 202 -11.37 19.11 10.57
CA PRO A 202 -10.70 18.81 11.84
C PRO A 202 -9.88 17.53 11.74
N SER A 203 -10.32 16.57 10.91
CA SER A 203 -9.66 15.28 10.72
C SER A 203 -8.81 15.19 9.45
N ALA A 204 -8.32 16.30 8.89
CA ALA A 204 -7.67 16.33 7.58
C ALA A 204 -6.55 15.28 7.42
N CYS A 205 -6.63 14.48 6.35
CA CYS A 205 -5.71 13.39 6.01
C CYS A 205 -4.96 13.60 4.68
N GLY A 206 -5.15 14.77 4.04
CA GLY A 206 -4.53 15.13 2.76
C GLY A 206 -5.39 14.72 1.58
N LEU A 207 -5.10 13.56 0.99
CA LEU A 207 -5.86 13.05 -0.16
C LEU A 207 -6.75 11.85 0.18
N LEU A 208 -7.70 11.55 -0.70
CA LEU A 208 -8.59 10.39 -0.69
C LEU A 208 -8.34 9.44 -1.88
N GLY A 209 -7.13 9.44 -2.44
CA GLY A 209 -6.79 8.75 -3.69
C GLY A 209 -7.01 7.23 -3.69
N PHE A 210 -6.83 6.55 -2.54
CA PHE A 210 -7.14 5.11 -2.43
C PHE A 210 -8.62 4.77 -2.52
N ALA A 211 -9.51 5.71 -2.19
CA ALA A 211 -10.96 5.53 -2.27
C ALA A 211 -11.53 5.75 -3.67
N LEU A 212 -10.68 6.04 -4.67
CA LEU A 212 -11.12 6.31 -6.03
C LEU A 212 -11.85 5.10 -6.63
N ALA A 213 -11.24 3.91 -6.57
CA ALA A 213 -11.86 2.68 -7.06
C ALA A 213 -13.18 2.39 -6.34
N ASP A 214 -13.18 2.57 -5.02
CA ASP A 214 -14.35 2.39 -4.18
C ASP A 214 -15.52 3.28 -4.63
N SER A 215 -15.25 4.57 -4.89
CA SER A 215 -16.27 5.48 -5.42
C SER A 215 -16.69 5.17 -6.86
N GLU A 216 -15.81 4.60 -7.68
CA GLU A 216 -16.06 4.39 -9.11
C GLU A 216 -16.88 3.14 -9.40
N TYR A 217 -16.62 2.08 -8.63
CA TYR A 217 -17.07 0.73 -8.97
C TYR A 217 -17.99 0.08 -7.93
N ALA A 218 -18.09 0.61 -6.71
CA ALA A 218 -19.02 0.04 -5.73
C ALA A 218 -20.48 0.25 -6.14
N ASP A 219 -21.34 -0.71 -5.79
CA ASP A 219 -22.79 -0.61 -6.04
C ASP A 219 -23.44 0.45 -5.16
N HIS A 220 -23.00 0.57 -3.90
CA HIS A 220 -23.47 1.59 -2.96
C HIS A 220 -22.31 2.28 -2.25
N VAL A 221 -22.26 3.61 -2.30
CA VAL A 221 -21.19 4.41 -1.70
C VAL A 221 -21.73 5.28 -0.56
N ILE A 222 -21.12 5.12 0.62
CA ILE A 222 -21.41 5.88 1.83
C ILE A 222 -20.20 6.77 2.14
N VAL A 223 -20.39 8.08 2.15
CA VAL A 223 -19.39 9.02 2.68
C VAL A 223 -19.69 9.29 4.14
N VAL A 224 -18.68 9.16 5.00
CA VAL A 224 -18.76 9.46 6.44
C VAL A 224 -17.92 10.69 6.71
N THR A 225 -18.47 11.75 7.31
CA THR A 225 -17.78 13.03 7.53
C THR A 225 -17.97 13.55 8.94
N ASP A 226 -16.95 14.21 9.48
CA ASP A 226 -17.01 14.96 10.74
C ASP A 226 -16.96 16.48 10.55
N ASN A 227 -17.04 16.92 9.29
CA ASN A 227 -17.15 18.33 8.93
C ASN A 227 -18.06 18.45 7.72
N LEU A 228 -19.36 18.45 8.00
CA LEU A 228 -20.38 18.71 6.98
C LEU A 228 -20.38 20.20 6.63
N VAL A 229 -20.14 20.52 5.36
CA VAL A 229 -20.11 21.91 4.87
C VAL A 229 -21.25 22.18 3.87
N PRO A 230 -21.66 23.45 3.70
CA PRO A 230 -22.59 23.81 2.64
C PRO A 230 -22.04 23.45 1.25
N PHE A 231 -22.95 23.10 0.33
CA PHE A 231 -22.59 22.85 -1.06
C PHE A 231 -22.07 24.13 -1.75
N PRO A 232 -21.00 24.06 -2.57
CA PRO A 232 -20.19 22.86 -2.86
C PRO A 232 -18.99 22.71 -1.90
N CYS A 233 -18.75 21.47 -1.42
CA CYS A 233 -17.46 21.09 -0.85
C CYS A 233 -16.42 21.01 -1.97
N LEU A 234 -15.29 21.72 -1.84
CA LEU A 234 -14.20 21.73 -2.83
C LEU A 234 -12.85 21.51 -2.15
N PRO A 235 -11.86 20.88 -2.82
CA PRO A 235 -11.93 20.26 -4.16
C PRO A 235 -12.70 18.92 -4.16
N TRP A 236 -13.11 18.44 -5.34
CA TRP A 236 -13.78 17.14 -5.46
C TRP A 236 -12.78 16.00 -5.64
N GLN A 237 -12.20 15.53 -4.53
CA GLN A 237 -11.40 14.30 -4.56
C GLN A 237 -12.31 13.07 -4.73
N ILE A 238 -13.49 13.10 -4.11
CA ILE A 238 -14.61 12.20 -4.38
C ILE A 238 -15.80 13.05 -4.85
N GLN A 239 -16.42 12.66 -5.96
CA GLN A 239 -17.53 13.39 -6.56
C GLN A 239 -18.87 12.86 -6.05
N GLY A 240 -19.77 13.76 -5.63
CA GLY A 240 -21.07 13.38 -5.06
C GLY A 240 -21.99 12.62 -6.03
N GLN A 241 -21.74 12.68 -7.34
CA GLN A 241 -22.45 11.85 -8.33
C GLN A 241 -22.22 10.35 -8.12
N ARG A 242 -21.13 9.99 -7.44
CA ARG A 242 -20.76 8.61 -7.11
C ARG A 242 -21.22 8.19 -5.72
N VAL A 243 -21.85 9.09 -4.96
CA VAL A 243 -22.20 8.86 -3.55
C VAL A 243 -23.70 8.69 -3.41
N ASP A 244 -24.12 7.69 -2.65
CA ASP A 244 -25.52 7.38 -2.43
C ASP A 244 -26.02 7.95 -1.10
N GLN A 245 -25.16 7.94 -0.07
CA GLN A 245 -25.48 8.44 1.27
C GLN A 245 -24.31 9.22 1.87
N VAL A 246 -24.64 10.23 2.67
CA VAL A 246 -23.70 10.97 3.53
C VAL A 246 -24.08 10.77 4.99
N VAL A 247 -23.11 10.41 5.83
CA VAL A 247 -23.29 10.21 7.27
C VAL A 247 -22.44 11.22 8.00
N GLU A 248 -23.07 12.16 8.72
CA GLU A 248 -22.37 13.08 9.61
C GLU A 248 -22.11 12.39 10.95
N VAL A 249 -20.89 12.50 11.47
CA VAL A 249 -20.42 11.89 12.73
C VAL A 249 -19.56 12.89 13.49
N GLU A 250 -19.19 12.57 14.73
CA GLU A 250 -18.41 13.46 15.57
C GLU A 250 -16.93 13.54 15.17
N GLN A 251 -16.35 12.42 14.73
CA GLN A 251 -14.95 12.34 14.35
C GLN A 251 -14.69 11.13 13.46
N VAL A 252 -14.11 11.32 12.26
CA VAL A 252 -13.80 10.19 11.36
C VAL A 252 -12.40 9.60 11.58
N GLY A 253 -11.48 10.37 12.16
CA GLY A 253 -10.14 9.90 12.44
C GLY A 253 -9.31 10.83 13.33
N LEU A 254 -8.09 10.38 13.62
CA LEU A 254 -7.12 11.08 14.48
C LEU A 254 -5.93 11.58 13.65
N PRO A 255 -5.89 12.87 13.25
CA PRO A 255 -4.82 13.42 12.40
C PRO A 255 -3.42 13.27 12.97
N GLU A 256 -3.29 13.37 14.29
CA GLU A 256 -2.03 13.19 14.99
C GLU A 256 -1.46 11.76 14.85
N LYS A 257 -2.29 10.78 14.45
CA LYS A 257 -1.89 9.39 14.18
C LYS A 257 -1.68 9.08 12.70
N ILE A 258 -1.79 10.07 11.81
CA ILE A 258 -1.34 9.95 10.42
C ILE A 258 0.19 9.75 10.40
N VAL A 259 0.91 10.42 11.31
CA VAL A 259 2.33 10.16 11.54
C VAL A 259 2.46 8.82 12.28
N SER A 260 3.22 7.90 11.69
CA SER A 260 3.58 6.63 12.30
C SER A 260 5.02 6.64 12.82
N GLY A 261 5.39 5.76 13.74
CA GLY A 261 6.79 5.65 14.18
C GLY A 261 7.80 5.40 13.05
N THR A 262 7.37 4.82 11.92
CA THR A 262 8.24 4.61 10.74
C THR A 262 8.46 5.85 9.89
N THR A 263 7.59 6.86 10.00
CA THR A 263 7.65 8.12 9.23
C THR A 263 8.49 9.20 9.92
N VAL A 264 9.41 8.79 10.79
CA VAL A 264 10.38 9.66 11.43
C VAL A 264 11.76 9.34 10.89
N VAL A 265 12.58 10.37 10.66
CA VAL A 265 13.96 10.20 10.23
C VAL A 265 14.73 9.37 11.24
N THR A 266 15.46 8.39 10.73
CA THR A 266 16.28 7.51 11.56
C THR A 266 17.40 8.27 12.25
N LYS A 267 17.68 7.92 13.51
CA LYS A 267 18.87 8.38 14.26
C LYS A 267 19.99 7.34 14.32
N SER A 268 19.74 6.14 13.77
CA SER A 268 20.76 5.08 13.71
C SER A 268 21.87 5.47 12.71
N PRO A 269 23.14 5.50 13.13
CA PRO A 269 24.26 5.81 12.24
C PRO A 269 24.34 4.88 11.04
N GLU A 270 24.11 3.58 11.23
CA GLU A 270 24.10 2.57 10.16
C GLU A 270 23.03 2.89 9.11
N ARG A 271 21.82 3.26 9.56
CA ARG A 271 20.71 3.61 8.67
C ARG A 271 20.93 4.94 7.95
N LEU A 272 21.60 5.90 8.60
CA LEU A 272 22.01 7.15 7.96
C LEU A 272 23.09 6.90 6.91
N LEU A 273 24.05 6.01 7.18
CA LEU A 273 25.08 5.62 6.22
C LEU A 273 24.48 4.96 4.98
N ILE A 274 23.47 4.09 5.15
CA ILE A 274 22.72 3.53 4.00
C ILE A 274 22.11 4.65 3.16
N ALA A 275 21.44 5.61 3.79
CA ALA A 275 20.81 6.72 3.11
C ALA A 275 21.83 7.61 2.35
N GLU A 276 22.98 7.87 2.97
CA GLU A 276 24.10 8.61 2.37
C GLU A 276 24.66 7.86 1.14
N TYR A 277 24.94 6.56 1.27
CA TYR A 277 25.40 5.73 0.16
C TYR A 277 24.44 5.72 -1.04
N ILE A 278 23.13 5.72 -0.77
CA ILE A 278 22.14 5.77 -1.85
C ILE A 278 22.13 7.16 -2.51
N ALA A 279 22.24 8.23 -1.74
CA ALA A 279 22.31 9.59 -2.30
C ALA A 279 23.58 9.81 -3.14
N ASP A 280 24.72 9.33 -2.64
CA ASP A 280 26.00 9.30 -3.36
C ASP A 280 25.90 8.46 -4.64
N PHE A 281 25.24 7.30 -4.58
CA PHE A 281 24.97 6.47 -5.76
C PHE A 281 24.13 7.22 -6.80
N VAL A 282 23.07 7.93 -6.40
CA VAL A 282 22.25 8.71 -7.35
C VAL A 282 23.06 9.82 -8.02
N ARG A 283 24.00 10.44 -7.30
CA ARG A 283 24.96 11.39 -7.87
C ARG A 283 25.94 10.71 -8.83
N ASP A 284 26.64 9.68 -8.35
CA ASP A 284 27.79 9.08 -9.04
C ASP A 284 27.35 8.25 -10.27
N SER A 285 26.16 7.64 -10.23
CA SER A 285 25.57 6.91 -11.37
C SER A 285 25.09 7.82 -12.51
N GLY A 286 25.08 9.14 -12.33
CA GLY A 286 24.59 10.10 -13.32
C GLY A 286 23.05 10.20 -13.41
N ILE A 287 22.32 9.62 -12.45
CA ILE A 287 20.86 9.78 -12.33
C ILE A 287 20.53 11.22 -11.92
N LEU A 288 21.32 11.82 -11.02
CA LEU A 288 21.17 13.22 -10.59
C LEU A 288 21.51 14.19 -11.74
N LYS A 289 20.51 14.53 -12.53
CA LYS A 289 20.62 15.48 -13.65
C LYS A 289 19.35 16.33 -13.78
N PRO A 290 19.40 17.50 -14.44
CA PRO A 290 18.23 18.36 -14.58
C PRO A 290 17.00 17.61 -15.11
N GLY A 291 15.88 17.74 -14.42
CA GLY A 291 14.63 17.10 -14.79
C GLY A 291 14.48 15.64 -14.36
N PHE A 292 15.43 15.07 -13.61
CA PHE A 292 15.27 13.72 -13.04
C PHE A 292 14.06 13.66 -12.08
N SER A 293 13.60 12.46 -11.80
CA SER A 293 12.48 12.20 -10.90
C SER A 293 12.85 11.13 -9.89
N PHE A 294 12.32 11.22 -8.68
CA PHE A 294 12.54 10.20 -7.67
C PHE A 294 11.30 9.90 -6.85
N GLN A 295 11.31 8.71 -6.26
CA GLN A 295 10.39 8.33 -5.20
C GLN A 295 11.14 7.73 -4.02
N ALA A 296 10.77 8.16 -2.81
CA ALA A 296 11.27 7.57 -1.58
C ALA A 296 10.09 7.06 -0.77
N GLY A 297 10.26 5.87 -0.17
CA GLY A 297 9.32 5.37 0.83
C GLY A 297 9.23 6.29 2.06
N ALA A 298 8.24 6.05 2.90
CA ALA A 298 8.04 6.83 4.12
C ALA A 298 8.70 6.19 5.36
N GLY A 299 9.71 5.35 5.14
CA GLY A 299 10.50 4.72 6.20
C GLY A 299 11.73 5.55 6.56
N GLY A 300 12.25 5.37 7.79
CA GLY A 300 13.33 6.20 8.31
C GLY A 300 14.62 6.28 7.45
N ILE A 301 14.98 5.22 6.70
CA ILE A 301 16.12 5.27 5.76
C ILE A 301 15.76 6.09 4.51
N SER A 302 14.62 5.81 3.89
CA SER A 302 14.14 6.52 2.70
C SER A 302 13.91 8.02 2.95
N LEU A 303 13.43 8.39 4.15
CA LEU A 303 13.32 9.79 4.57
C LEU A 303 14.69 10.45 4.71
N ALA A 304 15.66 9.77 5.34
CA ALA A 304 17.03 10.28 5.42
C ALA A 304 17.69 10.42 4.04
N PHE A 305 17.41 9.49 3.11
CA PHE A 305 17.90 9.56 1.74
C PHE A 305 17.43 10.84 1.05
N ALA A 306 16.15 11.21 1.19
CA ALA A 306 15.63 12.44 0.63
C ALA A 306 16.40 13.67 1.16
N MET A 307 16.78 13.69 2.44
CA MET A 307 17.59 14.77 3.01
C MET A 307 18.98 14.86 2.40
N PHE A 308 19.70 13.75 2.25
CA PHE A 308 21.02 13.75 1.60
C PHE A 308 20.93 14.13 0.12
N LEU A 309 19.91 13.61 -0.58
CA LEU A 309 19.66 13.95 -1.98
C LEU A 309 19.38 15.45 -2.15
N LYS A 310 18.62 16.07 -1.24
CA LYS A 310 18.39 17.52 -1.20
C LYS A 310 19.69 18.31 -1.26
N GLU A 311 20.66 17.93 -0.45
CA GLU A 311 21.96 18.60 -0.38
C GLU A 311 22.78 18.38 -1.65
N HIS A 312 22.74 17.18 -2.24
CA HIS A 312 23.38 16.94 -3.54
C HIS A 312 22.73 17.74 -4.68
N MET A 313 21.40 17.84 -4.70
CA MET A 313 20.66 18.66 -5.65
C MET A 313 21.09 20.13 -5.58
N LYS A 314 21.19 20.69 -4.36
CA LYS A 314 21.68 22.06 -4.14
C LYS A 314 23.12 22.24 -4.59
N ALA A 315 24.01 21.32 -4.21
CA ALA A 315 25.43 21.40 -4.54
C ALA A 315 25.69 21.30 -6.05
N ALA A 316 24.86 20.56 -6.77
CA ALA A 316 24.95 20.36 -8.21
C ALA A 316 24.12 21.36 -9.04
N ASP A 317 23.34 22.24 -8.41
CA ASP A 317 22.36 23.12 -9.07
C ASP A 317 21.38 22.33 -9.97
N VAL A 318 20.85 21.23 -9.44
CA VAL A 318 19.94 20.32 -10.15
C VAL A 318 18.55 20.35 -9.53
N THR A 319 17.56 20.65 -10.37
CA THR A 319 16.12 20.58 -10.03
C THR A 319 15.50 19.29 -10.59
N ALA A 320 14.72 18.60 -9.76
CA ALA A 320 13.93 17.43 -10.18
C ALA A 320 12.72 17.88 -11.01
N GLY A 321 12.37 17.12 -12.05
CA GLY A 321 11.19 17.40 -12.88
C GLY A 321 9.88 17.17 -12.13
N PHE A 322 9.84 16.11 -11.31
CA PHE A 322 8.77 15.86 -10.33
C PHE A 322 9.29 14.94 -9.22
N VAL A 323 8.67 15.02 -8.05
CA VAL A 323 8.90 14.08 -6.96
C VAL A 323 7.62 13.31 -6.67
N ARG A 324 7.73 11.99 -6.58
CA ARG A 324 6.64 11.10 -6.20
C ARG A 324 6.87 10.64 -4.77
N GLY A 325 5.84 10.63 -3.95
CA GLY A 325 5.94 10.00 -2.64
C GLY A 325 4.63 10.05 -1.89
N GLY A 326 4.68 9.62 -0.65
CA GLY A 326 3.74 10.17 0.31
C GLY A 326 4.33 11.42 0.94
N SER A 327 3.61 12.53 0.82
CA SER A 327 4.15 13.83 1.20
C SER A 327 4.40 13.92 2.70
N ASN A 328 5.44 14.66 3.05
CA ASN A 328 5.85 14.99 4.40
C ASN A 328 6.60 16.33 4.37
N GLN A 329 6.96 16.87 5.52
CA GLN A 329 7.65 18.16 5.64
C GLN A 329 8.89 18.28 4.74
N TYR A 330 9.66 17.21 4.54
CA TYR A 330 10.89 17.28 3.73
C TYR A 330 10.61 17.45 2.24
N LEU A 331 9.57 16.77 1.73
CA LEU A 331 9.15 16.96 0.33
C LEU A 331 8.53 18.34 0.14
N VAL A 332 7.78 18.83 1.13
CA VAL A 332 7.22 20.19 1.12
C VAL A 332 8.33 21.24 1.07
N GLU A 333 9.36 21.11 1.91
CA GLU A 333 10.53 22.00 1.86
C GLU A 333 11.22 21.98 0.50
N MET A 334 11.39 20.80 -0.14
CA MET A 334 11.97 20.73 -1.48
C MET A 334 11.13 21.47 -2.52
N LEU A 335 9.80 21.38 -2.44
CA LEU A 335 8.89 22.11 -3.31
C LEU A 335 9.01 23.62 -3.09
N GLU A 336 8.96 24.07 -1.83
CA GLU A 336 9.00 25.49 -1.47
C GLU A 336 10.38 26.14 -1.72
N GLU A 337 11.46 25.36 -1.65
CA GLU A 337 12.81 25.79 -2.04
C GLU A 337 13.07 25.74 -3.55
N GLY A 338 12.11 25.27 -4.36
CA GLY A 338 12.24 25.20 -5.82
C GLY A 338 13.13 24.06 -6.34
N LEU A 339 13.40 23.05 -5.51
CA LEU A 339 14.14 21.85 -5.91
C LEU A 339 13.30 20.87 -6.74
N THR A 340 11.99 21.07 -6.76
CA THR A 340 11.08 20.45 -7.73
C THR A 340 9.90 21.39 -7.99
N PRO A 341 9.33 21.44 -9.21
CA PRO A 341 8.14 22.23 -9.46
C PRO A 341 6.85 21.50 -9.03
N VAL A 342 6.91 20.18 -8.84
CA VAL A 342 5.71 19.38 -8.55
C VAL A 342 5.98 18.18 -7.66
N ILE A 343 5.17 18.05 -6.61
CA ILE A 343 4.98 16.82 -5.85
C ILE A 343 3.74 16.12 -6.41
N LEU A 344 3.90 14.86 -6.80
CA LEU A 344 2.79 13.95 -7.01
C LEU A 344 2.61 13.17 -5.71
N ASP A 345 1.58 13.45 -4.92
CA ASP A 345 1.33 12.82 -3.61
C ASP A 345 0.36 11.63 -3.71
N GLY A 346 0.77 10.50 -3.16
CA GLY A 346 0.02 9.25 -3.16
C GLY A 346 -0.61 8.91 -1.83
N GLN A 347 -0.06 9.47 -0.74
CA GLN A 347 -0.57 9.36 0.61
C GLN A 347 0.17 10.38 1.49
N THR A 348 -0.55 11.30 2.10
CA THR A 348 0.08 12.27 2.99
C THR A 348 0.46 11.60 4.33
N PHE A 349 1.68 11.85 4.81
CA PHE A 349 2.24 11.20 6.00
C PHE A 349 2.43 12.10 7.22
N ASP A 350 2.23 13.41 7.08
CA ASP A 350 2.17 14.37 8.19
C ASP A 350 1.26 15.57 7.86
N LEU A 351 1.01 16.43 8.85
CA LEU A 351 0.14 17.59 8.70
C LEU A 351 0.76 18.69 7.81
N GLU A 352 2.07 18.65 7.61
CA GLU A 352 2.77 19.61 6.77
C GLU A 352 2.53 19.32 5.28
N GLY A 353 2.54 18.04 4.91
CA GLY A 353 2.04 17.58 3.62
C GLY A 353 0.58 17.96 3.38
N VAL A 354 -0.29 17.83 4.41
CA VAL A 354 -1.72 18.20 4.31
C VAL A 354 -1.86 19.70 4.04
N ARG A 355 -1.16 20.53 4.80
CA ARG A 355 -1.12 21.99 4.60
C ARG A 355 -0.67 22.32 3.18
N SER A 356 0.46 21.75 2.76
CA SER A 356 1.06 22.03 1.47
C SER A 356 0.15 21.62 0.31
N MET A 357 -0.55 20.48 0.39
CA MET A 357 -1.50 20.05 -0.64
C MET A 357 -2.63 21.08 -0.84
N ARG A 358 -3.09 21.70 0.24
CA ARG A 358 -4.13 22.73 0.20
C ARG A 358 -3.61 24.07 -0.36
N GLU A 359 -2.36 24.42 -0.06
CA GLU A 359 -1.82 25.77 -0.25
C GLU A 359 -0.92 25.92 -1.47
N ASN A 360 -0.20 24.86 -1.86
CA ASN A 360 0.79 24.89 -2.92
C ASN A 360 0.23 24.27 -4.21
N GLN A 361 0.15 25.07 -5.28
CA GLN A 361 -0.29 24.58 -6.61
C GLN A 361 0.64 23.50 -7.18
N GLY A 362 1.91 23.46 -6.78
CA GLY A 362 2.83 22.38 -7.16
C GLY A 362 2.60 21.07 -6.40
N HIS A 363 1.72 21.02 -5.40
CA HIS A 363 1.44 19.81 -4.64
C HIS A 363 0.14 19.17 -5.12
N GLN A 364 0.26 18.13 -5.94
CA GLN A 364 -0.86 17.47 -6.60
C GLN A 364 -1.18 16.13 -5.95
N ASN A 365 -2.43 15.92 -5.55
CA ASN A 365 -2.89 14.60 -5.14
C ASN A 365 -3.05 13.68 -6.35
N THR A 366 -2.88 12.38 -6.14
CA THR A 366 -2.99 11.35 -7.18
C THR A 366 -3.75 10.13 -6.65
N SER A 367 -3.93 9.12 -7.49
CA SER A 367 -4.54 7.84 -7.10
C SER A 367 -3.72 6.66 -7.63
N PRO A 368 -3.94 5.44 -7.10
CA PRO A 368 -3.35 4.23 -7.68
C PRO A 368 -3.67 4.04 -9.17
N PHE A 369 -4.81 4.56 -9.65
CA PHE A 369 -5.17 4.54 -11.07
C PHE A 369 -4.05 5.13 -11.95
N THR A 370 -3.66 6.38 -11.68
CA THR A 370 -2.64 7.07 -12.48
C THR A 370 -1.22 6.62 -12.10
N SER A 371 -1.02 6.25 -10.83
CA SER A 371 0.31 5.95 -10.30
C SER A 371 0.81 4.57 -10.67
N TYR A 372 -0.08 3.57 -10.62
CA TYR A 372 0.30 2.17 -10.43
C TYR A 372 -0.56 1.15 -11.18
N ASN A 373 -1.68 1.53 -11.78
CA ASN A 373 -2.58 0.59 -12.45
C ASN A 373 -1.87 -0.06 -13.64
N TYR A 374 -1.67 -1.38 -13.55
CA TYR A 374 -0.95 -2.15 -14.56
C TYR A 374 -1.82 -2.41 -15.79
N HIS A 375 -3.12 -2.64 -15.60
CA HIS A 375 -4.11 -2.79 -16.67
C HIS A 375 -4.72 -1.43 -17.04
N GLY A 376 -3.84 -0.45 -17.26
CA GLY A 376 -4.15 0.88 -17.75
C GLY A 376 -3.43 1.17 -19.07
N LYS A 377 -3.61 2.39 -19.60
CA LYS A 377 -2.88 2.86 -20.79
C LYS A 377 -1.45 3.33 -20.50
N GLY A 378 -1.05 3.26 -19.24
CA GLY A 378 0.20 3.77 -18.72
C GLY A 378 0.01 4.19 -17.27
N ASN A 379 1.10 4.11 -16.52
CA ASN A 379 1.20 4.63 -15.16
C ASN A 379 2.58 5.29 -15.02
N PHE A 380 2.72 6.23 -14.09
CA PHE A 380 3.98 6.98 -13.98
C PHE A 380 5.05 6.28 -13.15
N ALA A 381 4.79 5.12 -12.54
CA ALA A 381 5.82 4.38 -11.81
C ALA A 381 7.04 4.04 -12.69
N SER A 382 6.80 3.74 -13.97
CA SER A 382 7.85 3.49 -14.96
C SER A 382 8.56 4.74 -15.48
N MET A 383 8.06 5.93 -15.13
CA MET A 383 8.65 7.21 -15.52
C MET A 383 9.68 7.70 -14.50
N ILE A 384 9.59 7.23 -13.25
CA ILE A 384 10.48 7.57 -12.14
C ILE A 384 11.91 7.10 -12.44
N ASP A 385 12.88 8.00 -12.31
CA ASP A 385 14.29 7.69 -12.61
C ASP A 385 14.96 6.87 -11.50
N VAL A 386 14.65 7.13 -10.23
CA VAL A 386 15.11 6.32 -9.10
C VAL A 386 14.05 6.18 -8.02
N VAL A 387 13.87 4.95 -7.52
CA VAL A 387 13.03 4.67 -6.38
C VAL A 387 13.81 4.00 -5.25
N VAL A 388 13.59 4.46 -4.02
CA VAL A 388 14.22 3.90 -2.81
C VAL A 388 13.17 3.27 -1.92
N LEU A 389 13.22 1.95 -1.82
CA LEU A 389 12.27 1.12 -1.09
C LEU A 389 12.96 0.39 0.07
N GLY A 390 12.20 -0.11 1.04
CA GLY A 390 12.70 -1.06 2.03
C GLY A 390 12.37 -2.50 1.66
N ALA A 391 12.98 -3.48 2.33
CA ALA A 391 12.57 -4.88 2.27
C ALA A 391 12.66 -5.56 3.64
N THR A 392 11.90 -6.64 3.87
CA THR A 392 12.06 -7.52 5.03
C THR A 392 13.19 -8.52 4.81
N GLU A 393 13.29 -9.04 3.59
CA GLU A 393 14.32 -9.98 3.13
C GLU A 393 14.65 -9.70 1.67
N VAL A 394 15.90 -9.96 1.29
CA VAL A 394 16.35 -9.99 -0.11
C VAL A 394 17.17 -11.25 -0.29
N ASP A 395 17.07 -11.95 -1.42
CA ASP A 395 17.94 -13.08 -1.72
C ASP A 395 19.06 -12.74 -2.69
N VAL A 396 20.01 -13.68 -2.82
CA VAL A 396 21.19 -13.56 -3.70
C VAL A 396 20.85 -13.46 -5.19
N ASP A 397 19.60 -13.72 -5.57
CA ASP A 397 19.07 -13.53 -6.92
C ASP A 397 18.24 -12.23 -7.02
N PHE A 398 18.41 -11.33 -6.03
CA PHE A 398 17.75 -10.03 -5.92
C PHE A 398 16.23 -10.08 -5.71
N ASN A 399 15.63 -11.27 -5.55
CA ASN A 399 14.22 -11.33 -5.19
C ASN A 399 14.02 -10.75 -3.81
N ALA A 400 12.88 -10.10 -3.61
CA ALA A 400 12.63 -9.40 -2.37
C ALA A 400 11.24 -9.67 -1.77
N ASN A 401 11.24 -9.62 -0.45
CA ASN A 401 10.09 -9.78 0.43
C ASN A 401 9.84 -8.48 1.16
N VAL A 402 8.57 -8.14 1.36
CA VAL A 402 8.15 -7.04 2.22
C VAL A 402 7.03 -7.38 3.19
N VAL A 403 6.42 -8.56 3.07
CA VAL A 403 5.15 -8.87 3.77
C VAL A 403 5.35 -9.77 4.98
N THR A 404 6.24 -10.75 4.87
CA THR A 404 6.54 -11.69 5.96
C THR A 404 7.87 -11.37 6.62
N HIS A 405 7.96 -11.72 7.90
CA HIS A 405 9.24 -11.81 8.63
C HIS A 405 9.87 -13.20 8.43
N SER A 406 11.11 -13.37 8.88
CA SER A 406 11.81 -14.66 8.79
C SER A 406 11.21 -15.77 9.67
N ASP A 407 10.29 -15.41 10.58
CA ASP A 407 9.45 -16.37 11.31
C ASP A 407 8.19 -16.80 10.52
N GLY A 408 8.03 -16.32 9.28
CA GLY A 408 6.93 -16.62 8.38
C GLY A 408 5.68 -15.77 8.63
N LYS A 409 5.64 -14.94 9.67
CA LYS A 409 4.45 -14.15 9.99
C LYS A 409 4.29 -12.98 9.04
N LEU A 410 3.10 -12.87 8.48
CA LEU A 410 2.63 -11.74 7.69
C LEU A 410 2.36 -10.56 8.64
N LEU A 411 3.23 -9.57 8.61
CA LEU A 411 3.18 -8.44 9.56
C LEU A 411 3.16 -7.08 8.87
N HIS A 412 3.32 -7.07 7.54
CA HIS A 412 3.44 -5.86 6.72
C HIS A 412 2.60 -6.00 5.46
N GLY A 413 1.99 -4.89 5.04
CA GLY A 413 1.33 -4.76 3.76
C GLY A 413 2.32 -4.61 2.60
N ILE A 414 1.83 -4.85 1.37
CA ILE A 414 2.60 -4.61 0.15
C ILE A 414 2.68 -3.11 -0.17
N GLY A 415 1.57 -2.40 0.00
CA GLY A 415 1.46 -1.00 -0.40
C GLY A 415 1.74 -0.78 -1.90
N GLY A 416 2.39 0.32 -2.25
CA GLY A 416 2.84 0.59 -3.63
C GLY A 416 4.12 -0.15 -4.03
N TRP A 417 4.70 -0.96 -3.14
CA TRP A 417 6.07 -1.45 -3.26
C TRP A 417 6.32 -2.24 -4.55
N GLN A 418 5.45 -3.19 -4.90
CA GLN A 418 5.57 -3.95 -6.15
C GLN A 418 5.44 -3.05 -7.38
N ASN A 419 4.57 -2.02 -7.32
CA ASN A 419 4.35 -1.12 -8.45
C ASN A 419 5.59 -0.26 -8.71
N CYS A 420 6.29 0.14 -7.66
CA CYS A 420 7.52 0.91 -7.74
C CYS A 420 8.67 0.16 -8.41
N LEU A 421 8.68 -1.18 -8.41
CA LEU A 421 9.75 -1.96 -9.04
C LEU A 421 9.90 -1.70 -10.55
N PHE A 422 8.88 -1.12 -11.19
CA PHE A 422 8.92 -0.74 -12.61
C PHE A 422 9.66 0.58 -12.90
N SER A 423 10.16 1.28 -11.88
CA SER A 423 11.00 2.47 -12.06
C SER A 423 12.29 2.15 -12.82
N LYS A 424 12.95 3.16 -13.39
CA LYS A 424 14.16 2.97 -14.21
C LYS A 424 15.37 2.48 -13.39
N CYS A 425 15.39 2.80 -12.10
CA CYS A 425 16.37 2.31 -11.14
C CYS A 425 15.69 2.05 -9.79
N THR A 426 15.65 0.79 -9.36
CA THR A 426 15.06 0.34 -8.11
C THR A 426 16.16 0.01 -7.10
N VAL A 427 16.18 0.76 -5.99
CA VAL A 427 17.11 0.57 -4.88
C VAL A 427 16.38 0.03 -3.65
N LEU A 428 16.81 -1.11 -3.13
CA LEU A 428 16.35 -1.66 -1.86
C LEU A 428 17.31 -1.25 -0.74
N ALA A 429 16.85 -0.36 0.14
CA ALA A 429 17.56 0.09 1.32
C ALA A 429 17.27 -0.83 2.51
N VAL A 430 18.24 -1.66 2.89
CA VAL A 430 18.08 -2.62 4.00
C VAL A 430 19.30 -2.61 4.93
N PRO A 431 19.10 -2.62 6.25
CA PRO A 431 20.20 -2.97 7.15
C PRO A 431 20.63 -4.41 6.86
N SER A 432 21.94 -4.69 6.89
CA SER A 432 22.44 -6.03 6.58
C SER A 432 21.97 -7.09 7.59
N VAL A 433 21.71 -6.67 8.84
CA VAL A 433 21.25 -7.51 9.95
C VAL A 433 20.13 -6.82 10.73
N ARG A 434 19.12 -7.58 11.17
CA ARG A 434 18.07 -7.14 12.11
C ARG A 434 18.00 -8.11 13.28
N ASN A 435 18.21 -7.64 14.51
CA ASN A 435 18.17 -8.49 15.70
C ASN A 435 19.00 -9.78 15.58
N ARG A 436 20.20 -9.70 14.96
CA ARG A 436 21.11 -10.82 14.67
C ARG A 436 20.64 -11.78 13.57
N ILE A 437 19.60 -11.43 12.83
CA ILE A 437 19.10 -12.18 11.66
C ILE A 437 19.60 -11.44 10.40
N PRO A 438 20.34 -12.10 9.50
CA PRO A 438 20.75 -11.48 8.25
C PRO A 438 19.53 -11.24 7.35
N VAL A 439 19.51 -10.09 6.68
CA VAL A 439 18.41 -9.73 5.75
C VAL A 439 18.66 -10.28 4.33
N ILE A 440 19.91 -10.58 4.00
CA ILE A 440 20.30 -11.18 2.73
C ILE A 440 20.33 -12.70 2.89
N LEU A 441 19.49 -13.40 2.14
CA LEU A 441 19.22 -14.84 2.26
C LEU A 441 19.62 -15.60 0.99
N ASP A 442 19.62 -16.93 1.05
CA ASP A 442 19.72 -17.76 -0.15
C ASP A 442 18.45 -17.72 -0.99
N ARG A 443 17.28 -17.63 -0.33
CA ARG A 443 15.95 -17.56 -0.95
C ARG A 443 14.99 -16.87 0.01
N VAL A 444 14.22 -15.91 -0.47
CA VAL A 444 13.24 -15.21 0.38
C VAL A 444 12.11 -16.13 0.87
N THR A 445 11.61 -15.86 2.08
CA THR A 445 10.50 -16.59 2.69
C THR A 445 9.23 -16.42 1.85
N THR A 446 8.92 -15.20 1.43
CA THR A 446 7.81 -14.88 0.53
C THR A 446 8.31 -14.04 -0.65
N LEU A 447 8.05 -14.50 -1.88
CA LEU A 447 8.39 -13.78 -3.09
C LEU A 447 7.34 -12.69 -3.33
N VAL A 448 7.72 -11.43 -3.17
CA VAL A 448 6.84 -10.29 -3.46
C VAL A 448 7.29 -9.54 -4.70
N GLY A 449 8.60 -9.42 -4.92
CA GLY A 449 9.21 -8.76 -6.07
C GLY A 449 10.25 -9.65 -6.75
N PRO A 450 10.10 -9.97 -8.05
CA PRO A 450 11.12 -10.64 -8.83
C PRO A 450 12.43 -9.83 -8.89
N GLY A 451 13.56 -10.51 -8.75
CA GLY A 451 14.87 -9.86 -8.72
C GLY A 451 15.30 -9.20 -10.03
N GLU A 452 14.69 -9.56 -11.16
CA GLU A 452 14.92 -8.89 -12.45
C GLU A 452 14.49 -7.41 -12.47
N LEU A 453 13.67 -6.99 -11.49
CA LEU A 453 13.21 -5.60 -11.33
C LEU A 453 13.88 -4.86 -10.17
N VAL A 454 14.91 -5.45 -9.56
CA VAL A 454 15.70 -4.85 -8.49
C VAL A 454 17.10 -4.59 -8.98
N ASP A 455 17.49 -3.33 -9.03
CA ASP A 455 18.76 -2.91 -9.63
C ASP A 455 19.89 -2.82 -8.60
N VAL A 456 19.59 -2.39 -7.37
CA VAL A 456 20.59 -2.19 -6.31
C VAL A 456 20.04 -2.61 -4.96
N VAL A 457 20.85 -3.31 -4.17
CA VAL A 457 20.62 -3.56 -2.75
C VAL A 457 21.65 -2.77 -1.94
N ALA A 458 21.17 -1.82 -1.13
CA ALA A 458 22.00 -0.91 -0.36
C ALA A 458 21.98 -1.30 1.13
N THR A 459 23.17 -1.52 1.69
CA THR A 459 23.38 -1.83 3.11
C THR A 459 24.45 -0.92 3.70
N GLU A 460 24.59 -0.91 5.02
CA GLU A 460 25.65 -0.15 5.68
C GLU A 460 27.06 -0.72 5.40
N GLN A 461 27.14 -1.89 4.76
CA GLN A 461 28.41 -2.47 4.27
C GLN A 461 28.81 -1.95 2.88
N GLY A 462 27.87 -1.41 2.11
CA GLY A 462 28.05 -1.06 0.70
C GLY A 462 26.84 -1.40 -0.17
N LEU A 463 27.00 -1.24 -1.48
CA LEU A 463 26.00 -1.50 -2.51
C LEU A 463 26.27 -2.80 -3.25
N CYS A 464 25.24 -3.61 -3.43
CA CYS A 464 25.24 -4.72 -4.38
C CYS A 464 24.43 -4.30 -5.60
N ILE A 465 25.10 -4.05 -6.72
CA ILE A 465 24.44 -3.74 -7.99
C ILE A 465 24.12 -5.05 -8.71
N ASN A 466 22.89 -5.20 -9.21
CA ASN A 466 22.46 -6.37 -9.95
C ASN A 466 23.37 -6.55 -11.19
N PRO A 467 23.96 -7.73 -11.41
CA PRO A 467 24.81 -7.99 -12.58
C PRO A 467 24.14 -7.71 -13.94
N ALA A 468 22.80 -7.71 -14.00
CA ALA A 468 22.05 -7.32 -15.19
C ALA A 468 22.19 -5.82 -15.55
N ARG A 469 22.64 -4.98 -14.62
CA ARG A 469 22.82 -3.53 -14.76
C ARG A 469 24.28 -3.15 -14.98
N ALA A 470 24.86 -3.65 -16.05
CA ALA A 470 26.23 -3.33 -16.45
C ALA A 470 26.46 -1.81 -16.61
N ASP A 471 25.42 -1.07 -17.02
CA ASP A 471 25.43 0.40 -17.13
C ASP A 471 25.68 1.08 -15.78
N LEU A 472 25.03 0.61 -14.70
CA LEU A 472 25.22 1.15 -13.35
C LEU A 472 26.57 0.73 -12.75
N ILE A 473 27.01 -0.50 -13.01
CA ILE A 473 28.33 -0.98 -12.57
C ILE A 473 29.44 -0.14 -13.21
N GLU A 474 29.34 0.16 -14.51
CA GLU A 474 30.28 1.03 -15.21
C GLU A 474 30.22 2.47 -14.69
N ALA A 475 29.01 3.04 -14.53
CA ALA A 475 28.84 4.41 -14.03
C ALA A 475 29.40 4.61 -12.61
N MET A 476 29.38 3.57 -11.78
CA MET A 476 29.91 3.63 -10.41
C MET A 476 31.43 3.43 -10.31
N GLN A 477 32.14 3.24 -11.43
CA GLN A 477 33.60 3.16 -11.41
C GLN A 477 34.23 4.45 -10.87
N GLY A 478 35.04 4.32 -9.82
CA GLY A 478 35.68 5.47 -9.15
C GLY A 478 34.79 6.16 -8.10
N SER A 479 33.56 5.69 -7.88
CA SER A 479 32.77 6.09 -6.71
C SER A 479 33.50 5.71 -5.42
N ARG A 480 33.25 6.49 -4.36
CA ARG A 480 33.74 6.19 -3.01
C ARG A 480 32.83 5.21 -2.26
N VAL A 481 31.64 4.95 -2.77
CA VAL A 481 30.71 4.00 -2.15
C VAL A 481 31.21 2.58 -2.39
N PRO A 482 31.35 1.74 -1.34
CA PRO A 482 31.79 0.36 -1.52
C PRO A 482 30.82 -0.44 -2.39
N LEU A 483 31.34 -1.09 -3.44
CA LEU A 483 30.58 -2.04 -4.25
C LEU A 483 30.93 -3.47 -3.84
N LEU A 484 29.91 -4.32 -3.72
CA LEU A 484 30.02 -5.68 -3.19
C LEU A 484 29.26 -6.66 -4.08
N ASP A 485 29.75 -7.91 -4.15
CA ASP A 485 28.94 -9.02 -4.65
C ASP A 485 27.95 -9.48 -3.56
N ILE A 486 26.68 -9.69 -3.94
CA ILE A 486 25.61 -10.03 -2.98
C ILE A 486 25.83 -11.39 -2.32
N ARG A 487 26.44 -12.36 -3.02
CA ARG A 487 26.73 -13.70 -2.47
C ARG A 487 27.89 -13.64 -1.50
N GLU A 488 28.90 -12.83 -1.79
CA GLU A 488 30.00 -12.57 -0.86
C GLU A 488 29.52 -11.87 0.42
N LEU A 489 28.67 -10.84 0.27
CA LEU A 489 28.04 -10.15 1.39
C LEU A 489 27.21 -11.14 2.22
N LYS A 490 26.35 -11.95 1.60
CA LYS A 490 25.58 -13.00 2.27
C LYS A 490 26.48 -13.95 3.07
N ALA A 491 27.52 -14.49 2.45
CA ALA A 491 28.44 -15.41 3.12
C ALA A 491 29.16 -14.76 4.32
N ARG A 492 29.47 -13.45 4.23
CA ARG A 492 30.03 -12.68 5.35
C ARG A 492 29.01 -12.50 6.47
N LEU A 493 27.74 -12.18 6.16
CA LEU A 493 26.68 -11.99 7.14
C LEU A 493 26.32 -13.28 7.87
N ASP A 494 26.27 -14.42 7.16
CA ASP A 494 26.08 -15.73 7.78
C ASP A 494 27.16 -16.01 8.82
N ARG A 495 28.44 -15.77 8.48
CA ARG A 495 29.56 -15.95 9.43
C ARG A 495 29.43 -15.02 10.63
N LEU A 496 29.00 -13.78 10.42
CA LEU A 496 28.80 -12.78 11.48
C LEU A 496 27.66 -13.18 12.44
N CYS A 497 26.58 -13.76 11.90
CA CYS A 497 25.39 -14.13 12.66
C CYS A 497 25.47 -15.55 13.28
N GLY A 498 26.52 -16.31 12.96
CA GLY A 498 26.69 -17.69 13.45
C GLY A 498 25.99 -18.75 12.58
N GLY A 499 25.60 -18.41 11.36
CA GLY A 499 24.96 -19.27 10.39
C GLY A 499 23.82 -18.57 9.63
N ALA A 500 23.27 -19.27 8.65
CA ALA A 500 22.03 -18.85 8.00
C ALA A 500 20.86 -18.92 9.01
N PRO A 501 19.84 -18.05 8.88
CA PRO A 501 18.71 -18.05 9.79
C PRO A 501 17.89 -19.34 9.66
N ALA A 502 17.33 -19.80 10.76
CA ALA A 502 16.44 -20.96 10.76
C ALA A 502 15.19 -20.66 9.93
N LYS A 503 14.80 -21.61 9.08
CA LYS A 503 13.55 -21.50 8.31
C LYS A 503 12.34 -21.54 9.26
N PRO A 504 11.26 -20.82 8.95
CA PRO A 504 10.04 -20.89 9.73
C PRO A 504 9.43 -22.29 9.66
N LYS A 505 8.75 -22.70 10.73
CA LYS A 505 7.97 -23.94 10.76
C LYS A 505 6.61 -23.66 10.16
N LEU A 506 6.35 -24.22 8.98
CA LEU A 506 5.13 -23.99 8.21
C LEU A 506 4.32 -25.29 8.07
N GLY A 507 3.00 -25.18 8.06
CA GLY A 507 2.08 -26.26 7.70
C GLY A 507 1.77 -26.29 6.20
N ASP A 508 0.92 -27.23 5.79
CA ASP A 508 0.52 -27.41 4.39
C ASP A 508 -0.62 -26.48 3.94
N GLU A 509 -1.30 -25.82 4.88
CA GLU A 509 -2.41 -24.90 4.59
C GLU A 509 -1.89 -23.55 4.11
N PHE A 510 -2.42 -23.06 2.99
CA PHE A 510 -2.23 -21.66 2.59
C PHE A 510 -3.15 -20.76 3.42
N VAL A 511 -2.61 -19.64 3.90
CA VAL A 511 -3.34 -18.64 4.69
C VAL A 511 -3.50 -17.33 3.94
N ALA A 512 -2.61 -17.03 2.99
CA ALA A 512 -2.76 -15.92 2.08
C ALA A 512 -2.15 -16.17 0.70
N ALA A 513 -2.67 -15.49 -0.32
CA ALA A 513 -2.07 -15.38 -1.65
C ALA A 513 -1.44 -13.99 -1.85
N ILE A 514 -0.29 -13.96 -2.51
CA ILE A 514 0.36 -12.73 -2.96
C ILE A 514 0.07 -12.59 -4.45
N GLN A 515 -0.75 -11.60 -4.80
CA GLN A 515 -0.99 -11.27 -6.20
C GLN A 515 0.09 -10.30 -6.71
N TRP A 516 0.56 -10.57 -7.92
CA TRP A 516 1.42 -9.69 -8.68
C TRP A 516 0.62 -8.54 -9.29
N VAL A 517 1.32 -7.52 -9.80
CA VAL A 517 0.68 -6.29 -10.30
C VAL A 517 -0.21 -6.49 -11.53
N ASP A 518 -0.16 -7.65 -12.18
CA ASP A 518 -0.99 -8.04 -13.33
C ASP A 518 -2.18 -8.94 -12.96
N GLY A 519 -2.40 -9.16 -11.66
CA GLY A 519 -3.47 -10.01 -11.14
C GLY A 519 -3.16 -11.51 -11.06
N THR A 520 -1.99 -11.96 -11.55
CA THR A 520 -1.55 -13.35 -11.36
C THR A 520 -1.02 -13.59 -9.95
N THR A 521 -0.93 -14.84 -9.49
CA THR A 521 -0.45 -15.18 -8.14
C THR A 521 1.02 -15.56 -8.18
N ILE A 522 1.87 -14.72 -7.57
CA ILE A 522 3.33 -14.86 -7.56
C ILE A 522 3.83 -15.75 -6.42
N ASP A 523 3.09 -15.81 -5.31
CA ASP A 523 3.45 -16.67 -4.18
C ASP A 523 2.27 -16.96 -3.26
N GLY A 524 2.39 -18.01 -2.44
CA GLY A 524 1.47 -18.34 -1.36
C GLY A 524 2.15 -18.29 0.00
N VAL A 525 1.46 -17.74 1.00
CA VAL A 525 1.90 -17.76 2.40
C VAL A 525 1.24 -18.95 3.08
N ARG A 526 2.05 -19.79 3.73
CA ARG A 526 1.59 -20.98 4.47
C ARG A 526 1.44 -20.67 5.95
N ARG A 527 0.58 -21.44 6.61
CA ARG A 527 0.30 -21.32 8.05
C ARG A 527 1.57 -21.48 8.88
N VAL A 528 1.81 -20.58 9.81
CA VAL A 528 2.91 -20.67 10.79
C VAL A 528 2.50 -21.62 11.92
N LEU A 529 3.35 -22.61 12.20
CA LEU A 529 3.17 -23.56 13.29
C LEU A 529 3.91 -23.04 14.53
N SER A 530 3.19 -22.99 15.66
CA SER A 530 3.72 -22.60 16.97
C SER A 530 4.77 -23.56 17.51
#